data_AF-A0A9E3KWJ6-F1
#
_entry.id   AF-A0A9E3KWJ6-F1
#
_cell.length_a   1.000
_cell.length_b   1.000
_cell.length_c   1.000
_cell.angle_alpha   90.00
_cell.angle_beta   90.00
_cell.angle_gamma   90.00
#
_symmetry.space_group_name_H-M   'P 1'
#
loop_
_entity.id
_entity.type
_entity.pdbx_description
1 polymer ?
#
loop_
_entity_poly.entity_id
_entity_poly.type
_entity_poly.pdbx_seq_one_letter_code
_entity_poly.pdbx_strand_id
1 'polypeptide(L)'
;MFSEMLPGGLKRLNAIIRDPAFLLTLGLAGWFEAVFTIEWSFPYCSSLEDGPASAVYGMPLPYIRWSGVSSMEYIYMPSILIVNLVILSAIGFPLVSWAVRKVAPPGQGGRRRLLSFAGVVLLLGVGAWTALLVQSGFYKISVANIAHGGYEAYSEFRPVRFTFKDLHYDCTPSTFWFKDGWRPRGEKVVGNTN
;
A
#
# COMPACT_ATOMS: atom_id res chain seq x y z
N MET A 1 29.39 18.78 -32.46
CA MET A 1 29.32 19.98 -31.60
C MET A 1 27.85 20.26 -31.23
N PHE A 2 27.16 19.30 -30.60
CA PHE A 2 25.72 19.37 -30.28
C PHE A 2 25.41 18.87 -28.84
N SER A 3 26.43 18.82 -27.98
CA SER A 3 26.34 18.14 -26.67
C SER A 3 25.96 19.07 -25.50
N GLU A 4 25.80 20.38 -25.72
CA GLU A 4 25.67 21.35 -24.61
C GLU A 4 24.28 21.93 -24.37
N MET A 5 23.27 21.63 -25.19
CA MET A 5 21.90 22.14 -25.00
C MET A 5 20.92 21.09 -24.45
N LEU A 6 21.36 20.20 -23.58
CA LEU A 6 20.41 19.43 -22.78
C LEU A 6 19.96 20.30 -21.59
N PRO A 7 18.68 20.69 -21.50
CA PRO A 7 18.18 21.54 -20.44
C PRO A 7 18.52 20.91 -19.08
N GLY A 8 19.05 21.72 -18.15
CA GLY A 8 19.65 21.25 -16.90
C GLY A 8 18.78 20.31 -16.05
N GLY A 9 17.46 20.27 -16.29
CA GLY A 9 16.54 19.31 -15.70
C GLY A 9 16.84 17.85 -16.05
N LEU A 10 17.20 17.53 -17.30
CA LEU A 10 17.51 16.16 -17.73
C LEU A 10 18.77 15.60 -17.07
N LYS A 11 19.78 16.45 -16.84
CA LYS A 11 21.01 16.05 -16.11
C LYS A 11 20.71 15.72 -14.65
N ARG A 12 19.80 16.46 -13.99
CA ARG A 12 19.39 16.19 -12.60
C ARG A 12 18.59 14.89 -12.46
N LEU A 13 17.68 14.60 -13.38
CA LEU A 13 16.92 13.34 -13.38
C LEU A 13 17.83 12.11 -13.51
N ASN A 14 18.81 12.17 -14.40
CA ASN A 14 19.80 11.09 -14.54
C ASN A 14 20.66 10.89 -13.29
N ALA A 15 20.96 11.95 -12.53
CA ALA A 15 21.68 11.82 -11.27
C ALA A 15 20.82 11.15 -10.19
N ILE A 16 19.52 11.47 -10.12
CA ILE A 16 18.57 10.89 -9.16
C ILE A 16 18.33 9.41 -9.47
N ILE A 17 18.09 9.06 -10.74
CA ILE A 17 17.86 7.66 -11.16
C ILE A 17 19.10 6.79 -10.91
N ARG A 18 20.29 7.39 -10.93
CA ARG A 18 21.56 6.71 -10.62
C ARG A 18 21.90 6.66 -9.14
N ASP A 19 21.06 7.21 -8.26
CA ASP A 19 21.31 7.14 -6.82
C ASP A 19 20.96 5.72 -6.31
N PRO A 20 21.95 4.93 -5.84
CA PRO A 20 21.69 3.62 -5.26
C PRO A 20 20.73 3.65 -4.09
N ALA A 21 20.73 4.74 -3.30
CA ALA A 21 19.81 4.86 -2.18
C ALA A 21 18.36 4.96 -2.65
N PHE A 22 18.10 5.69 -3.73
CA PHE A 22 16.76 5.85 -4.27
C PHE A 22 16.19 4.52 -4.80
N LEU A 23 16.93 3.84 -5.68
CA LEU A 23 16.49 2.56 -6.24
C LEU A 23 16.31 1.48 -5.17
N LEU A 24 17.24 1.41 -4.20
CA LEU A 24 17.13 0.47 -3.10
C LEU A 24 15.93 0.79 -2.20
N THR A 25 15.68 2.07 -1.91
CA THR A 25 14.51 2.49 -1.11
C THR A 25 13.22 2.08 -1.79
N LEU A 26 13.09 2.34 -3.10
CA LEU A 26 11.88 2.01 -3.86
C LEU A 26 11.63 0.48 -3.89
N GLY A 27 12.68 -0.31 -4.11
CA GLY A 27 12.60 -1.78 -4.07
C GLY A 27 12.23 -2.31 -2.69
N LEU A 28 12.83 -1.77 -1.62
CA LEU A 28 12.52 -2.12 -0.23
C LEU A 28 11.10 -1.71 0.16
N ALA A 29 10.63 -0.53 -0.25
CA ALA A 29 9.27 -0.07 -0.02
C ALA A 29 8.25 -0.98 -0.71
N GLY A 30 8.51 -1.38 -1.96
CA GLY A 30 7.70 -2.35 -2.69
C GLY A 30 7.63 -3.70 -1.99
N TRP A 31 8.76 -4.23 -1.52
CA TRP A 31 8.79 -5.48 -0.79
C TRP A 31 8.11 -5.41 0.57
N PHE A 32 8.32 -4.31 1.29
CA PHE A 32 7.69 -4.07 2.57
C PHE A 32 6.17 -4.04 2.43
N GLU A 33 5.64 -3.35 1.41
CA GLU A 33 4.21 -3.33 1.07
C GLU A 33 3.70 -4.73 0.63
N ALA A 34 4.50 -5.48 -0.12
CA ALA A 34 4.09 -6.81 -0.57
C ALA A 34 3.93 -7.81 0.59
N VAL A 35 4.73 -7.66 1.65
CA VAL A 35 4.75 -8.57 2.81
C VAL A 35 3.83 -8.08 3.93
N PHE A 36 3.82 -6.78 4.17
CA PHE A 36 3.13 -6.16 5.28
C PHE A 36 2.04 -5.21 4.81
N THR A 37 0.96 -5.14 5.58
CA THR A 37 -0.17 -4.28 5.27
C THR A 37 -0.82 -3.77 6.55
N ILE A 38 -1.69 -2.78 6.41
CA ILE A 38 -2.64 -2.42 7.45
C ILE A 38 -3.99 -2.98 7.04
N GLU A 39 -4.64 -3.65 7.98
CA GLU A 39 -6.05 -3.99 7.88
C GLU A 39 -6.87 -2.73 8.21
N TRP A 40 -7.80 -2.40 7.32
CA TRP A 40 -8.73 -1.28 7.44
C TRP A 40 -10.14 -1.83 7.61
N SER A 41 -10.85 -1.24 8.56
CA SER A 41 -12.25 -1.51 8.85
C SER A 41 -13.11 -0.31 8.50
N PHE A 42 -14.40 -0.55 8.36
CA PHE A 42 -15.45 0.44 8.22
C PHE A 42 -16.43 0.24 9.38
N PRO A 43 -17.30 1.21 9.64
CA PRO A 43 -18.15 1.16 10.82
C PRO A 43 -19.04 -0.10 10.85
N TYR A 44 -19.69 -0.43 9.73
CA TYR A 44 -20.61 -1.57 9.60
C TYR A 44 -19.98 -2.96 9.77
N CYS A 45 -18.69 -3.06 10.06
CA CYS A 45 -18.03 -4.34 10.27
C CYS A 45 -18.66 -5.19 11.40
N SER A 46 -19.29 -4.54 12.40
CA SER A 46 -19.98 -5.23 13.49
C SER A 46 -21.45 -5.58 13.20
N SER A 47 -22.03 -5.10 12.09
CA SER A 47 -23.45 -5.27 11.75
C SER A 47 -23.59 -5.77 10.31
N LEU A 48 -23.82 -7.07 10.14
CA LEU A 48 -24.08 -7.68 8.83
C LEU A 48 -25.47 -7.34 8.27
N GLU A 49 -26.35 -6.73 9.08
CA GLU A 49 -27.71 -6.36 8.66
C GLU A 49 -27.71 -5.21 7.64
N ASP A 50 -26.67 -4.37 7.65
CA ASP A 50 -26.56 -3.17 6.81
C ASP A 50 -25.80 -3.39 5.49
N GLY A 51 -25.24 -4.58 5.27
CA GLY A 51 -24.58 -4.95 4.02
C GLY A 51 -23.36 -5.86 4.18
N PRO A 52 -22.77 -6.29 3.05
CA PRO A 52 -21.60 -7.15 3.04
C PRO A 52 -20.36 -6.40 3.53
N ALA A 53 -19.88 -6.82 4.69
CA ALA A 53 -18.69 -6.30 5.34
C ALA A 53 -17.46 -7.16 4.96
N SER A 54 -16.40 -6.56 4.40
CA SER A 54 -15.18 -7.29 4.04
C SER A 54 -13.89 -6.55 4.37
N ALA A 55 -12.87 -7.26 4.83
CA ALA A 55 -11.60 -6.65 5.16
C ALA A 55 -10.98 -5.91 3.97
N VAL A 56 -10.42 -4.74 4.26
CA VAL A 56 -9.74 -3.89 3.28
C VAL A 56 -8.27 -3.77 3.69
N TYR A 57 -7.38 -3.85 2.72
CA TYR A 57 -5.95 -3.89 2.95
C TYR A 57 -5.23 -2.78 2.20
N GLY A 58 -4.17 -2.27 2.82
CA GLY A 58 -3.19 -1.42 2.19
C GLY A 58 -2.38 -0.61 3.19
N MET A 59 -1.22 -0.12 2.77
CA MET A 59 -0.37 0.71 3.61
C MET A 59 0.36 1.78 2.78
N PRO A 60 0.34 3.05 3.20
CA PRO A 60 -0.43 3.63 4.30
C PRO A 60 -1.91 3.85 3.98
N LEU A 61 -2.33 3.70 2.73
CA LEU A 61 -3.73 3.87 2.32
C LEU A 61 -4.34 2.54 1.86
N PRO A 62 -5.63 2.29 2.11
CA PRO A 62 -6.31 1.08 1.64
C PRO A 62 -6.45 1.08 0.11
N TYR A 63 -6.19 -0.06 -0.52
CA TYR A 63 -6.28 -0.19 -1.99
C TYR A 63 -6.67 -1.59 -2.50
N ILE A 64 -6.79 -2.58 -1.60
CA ILE A 64 -7.25 -3.93 -1.89
C ILE A 64 -8.48 -4.23 -1.06
N ARG A 65 -9.51 -4.82 -1.65
CA ARG A 65 -10.71 -5.28 -0.95
C ARG A 65 -11.19 -6.61 -1.54
N TRP A 66 -11.71 -7.51 -0.72
CA TRP A 66 -12.37 -8.72 -1.23
C TRP A 66 -13.66 -8.38 -1.99
N SER A 67 -13.83 -8.94 -3.20
CA SER A 67 -14.91 -8.53 -4.12
C SER A 67 -16.30 -9.05 -3.72
N GLY A 68 -16.39 -10.08 -2.88
CA GLY A 68 -17.65 -10.72 -2.53
C GLY A 68 -18.22 -11.66 -3.60
N VAL A 69 -17.65 -11.67 -4.82
CA VAL A 69 -18.16 -12.46 -5.95
C VAL A 69 -17.55 -13.86 -5.99
N SER A 70 -16.27 -13.96 -5.66
CA SER A 70 -15.52 -15.21 -5.64
C SER A 70 -14.60 -15.21 -4.43
N SER A 71 -14.36 -16.39 -3.85
CA SER A 71 -13.48 -16.51 -2.69
C SER A 71 -12.08 -15.96 -2.98
N MET A 72 -11.55 -16.06 -4.19
CA MET A 72 -10.17 -15.60 -4.47
C MET A 72 -10.06 -14.23 -5.17
N GLU A 73 -11.18 -13.53 -5.41
CA GLU A 73 -11.17 -12.29 -6.19
C GLU A 73 -11.13 -11.05 -5.28
N TYR A 74 -10.16 -10.17 -5.53
CA TYR A 74 -9.99 -8.89 -4.85
C TYR A 74 -10.07 -7.73 -5.84
N ILE A 75 -10.79 -6.68 -5.45
CA ILE A 75 -10.75 -5.38 -6.10
C ILE A 75 -9.42 -4.71 -5.72
N TYR A 76 -8.66 -4.28 -6.72
CA TYR A 76 -7.31 -3.74 -6.56
C TYR A 76 -7.17 -2.38 -7.28
N MET A 77 -6.67 -1.37 -6.56
CA MET A 77 -6.43 -0.02 -7.09
C MET A 77 -4.93 0.25 -7.30
N PRO A 78 -4.41 0.10 -8.54
CA PRO A 78 -2.99 0.32 -8.82
C PRO A 78 -2.52 1.75 -8.55
N SER A 79 -3.41 2.74 -8.74
CA SER A 79 -3.09 4.15 -8.51
C SER A 79 -2.75 4.43 -7.05
N ILE A 80 -3.51 3.87 -6.12
CA ILE A 80 -3.26 4.03 -4.68
C ILE A 80 -2.01 3.25 -4.25
N LEU A 81 -1.74 2.07 -4.85
CA LEU A 81 -0.45 1.40 -4.62
C LEU A 81 0.73 2.31 -4.99
N ILE A 82 0.69 2.97 -6.14
CA ILE A 82 1.77 3.90 -6.55
C ILE A 82 1.92 5.03 -5.52
N VAL A 83 0.82 5.63 -5.07
CA VAL A 83 0.85 6.67 -4.02
C VAL A 83 1.46 6.13 -2.73
N ASN A 84 1.07 4.92 -2.33
CA ASN A 84 1.63 4.25 -1.15
C ASN A 84 3.13 4.04 -1.27
N LEU A 85 3.62 3.56 -2.41
CA LEU A 85 5.05 3.38 -2.67
C LEU A 85 5.81 4.71 -2.62
N VAL A 86 5.23 5.80 -3.11
CA VAL A 86 5.82 7.14 -3.02
C VAL A 86 5.95 7.57 -1.56
N ILE A 87 4.89 7.41 -0.75
CA ILE A 87 4.90 7.78 0.66
C ILE A 87 5.92 6.93 1.44
N LEU A 88 5.88 5.61 1.28
CA LEU A 88 6.81 4.70 1.96
C LEU A 88 8.26 4.97 1.54
N SER A 89 8.49 5.27 0.25
CA SER A 89 9.81 5.66 -0.23
C SER A 89 10.27 6.98 0.37
N ALA A 90 9.41 8.00 0.45
CA ALA A 90 9.74 9.28 1.05
C ALA A 90 10.13 9.15 2.53
N ILE A 91 9.42 8.30 3.28
CA ILE A 91 9.70 8.02 4.70
C ILE A 91 10.98 7.19 4.86
N GLY A 92 11.17 6.15 4.04
CA GLY A 92 12.31 5.22 4.14
C GLY A 92 13.62 5.78 3.58
N PHE A 93 13.55 6.72 2.62
CA PHE A 93 14.71 7.26 1.93
C PHE A 93 15.80 7.84 2.84
N PRO A 94 15.53 8.66 3.88
CA PRO A 94 16.58 9.18 4.75
C PRO A 94 17.35 8.06 5.47
N LEU A 95 16.66 7.03 5.96
CA LEU A 95 17.27 5.89 6.65
C LEU A 95 18.14 5.06 5.68
N VAL A 96 17.59 4.72 4.52
CA VAL A 96 18.31 3.94 3.50
C VAL A 96 19.48 4.74 2.95
N SER A 97 19.32 6.03 2.70
CA SER A 97 20.40 6.92 2.27
C SER A 97 21.54 6.98 3.27
N TRP A 98 21.21 7.08 4.56
CA TRP A 98 22.21 7.02 5.63
C TRP A 98 22.93 5.66 5.65
N ALA A 99 22.19 4.56 5.57
CA ALA A 99 22.76 3.21 5.55
C ALA A 99 23.67 2.98 4.32
N VAL A 100 23.24 3.39 3.13
CA VAL A 100 24.01 3.27 1.89
C VAL A 100 25.30 4.07 1.97
N ARG A 101 25.27 5.28 2.54
CA ARG A 101 26.50 6.08 2.74
C ARG A 101 27.50 5.40 3.67
N LYS A 102 27.02 4.64 4.66
CA LYS A 102 27.87 3.88 5.59
C LYS A 102 28.43 2.61 4.96
N VAL A 103 27.62 1.86 4.22
CA VAL A 103 27.99 0.56 3.63
C VAL A 103 28.79 0.70 2.33
N ALA A 104 28.48 1.73 1.53
CA ALA A 104 29.10 1.99 0.23
C ALA A 104 29.54 3.47 0.11
N PRO A 105 30.65 3.86 0.77
CA PRO A 105 31.19 5.21 0.72
C PRO A 105 31.49 5.70 -0.72
N PRO A 106 31.56 7.02 -0.95
CA PRO A 106 32.01 7.57 -2.22
C PRO A 106 33.41 7.05 -2.58
N GLY A 107 33.55 6.45 -3.77
CA GLY A 107 34.77 5.75 -4.23
C GLY A 107 34.56 4.26 -4.48
N GLN A 108 33.57 3.62 -3.83
CA GLN A 108 33.26 2.20 -4.02
C GLN A 108 32.18 1.98 -5.08
N GLY A 109 32.49 2.30 -6.34
CA GLY A 109 31.53 2.21 -7.46
C GLY A 109 30.88 0.83 -7.61
N GLY A 110 31.64 -0.26 -7.39
CA GLY A 110 31.13 -1.63 -7.45
C GLY A 110 30.01 -1.91 -6.44
N ARG A 111 30.22 -1.57 -5.16
CA ARG A 111 29.19 -1.78 -4.11
C ARG A 111 27.95 -0.95 -4.35
N ARG A 112 28.10 0.30 -4.79
CA ARG A 112 26.97 1.16 -5.14
C ARG A 112 26.13 0.57 -6.28
N ARG A 113 26.77 0.05 -7.33
CA ARG A 113 26.08 -0.64 -8.43
C ARG A 113 25.35 -1.89 -7.96
N LEU A 114 25.97 -2.69 -7.07
CA LEU A 114 25.32 -3.87 -6.50
C LEU A 114 24.05 -3.50 -5.71
N LEU A 115 24.10 -2.44 -4.89
CA LEU A 115 22.93 -1.95 -4.15
C LEU A 115 21.83 -1.42 -5.07
N SER A 116 22.19 -0.66 -6.12
CA SER A 116 21.25 -0.25 -7.16
C SER A 116 20.59 -1.46 -7.83
N PHE A 117 21.39 -2.47 -8.20
CA PHE A 117 20.92 -3.69 -8.85
C PHE A 117 19.97 -4.47 -7.93
N ALA A 118 20.33 -4.61 -6.65
CA ALA A 118 19.45 -5.23 -5.65
C ALA A 118 18.10 -4.50 -5.56
N GLY A 119 18.11 -3.16 -5.51
CA GLY A 119 16.87 -2.36 -5.54
C GLY A 119 16.00 -2.62 -6.78
N VAL A 120 16.62 -2.71 -7.96
CA VAL A 120 15.92 -3.02 -9.22
C VAL A 120 15.35 -4.43 -9.19
N VAL A 121 16.12 -5.44 -8.75
CA VAL A 121 15.64 -6.83 -8.65
C VAL A 121 14.45 -6.93 -7.70
N LEU A 122 14.51 -6.26 -6.55
CA LEU A 122 13.41 -6.19 -5.59
C LEU A 122 12.15 -5.60 -6.23
N LEU A 123 12.29 -4.46 -6.91
CA LEU A 123 11.17 -3.77 -7.57
C LEU A 123 10.56 -4.60 -8.70
N LEU A 124 11.39 -5.23 -9.54
CA LEU A 124 10.92 -6.12 -10.61
C LEU A 124 10.22 -7.36 -10.03
N GLY A 125 10.72 -7.90 -8.92
CA GLY A 125 10.07 -9.02 -8.23
C GLY A 125 8.65 -8.67 -7.77
N VAL A 126 8.47 -7.49 -7.15
CA VAL A 126 7.14 -7.00 -6.73
C VAL A 126 6.23 -6.76 -7.93
N GLY A 127 6.75 -6.14 -9.00
CA GLY A 127 6.01 -5.91 -10.24
C GLY A 127 5.57 -7.21 -10.91
N ALA A 128 6.47 -8.19 -11.03
CA ALA A 128 6.17 -9.49 -11.61
C ALA A 128 5.15 -10.27 -10.78
N TRP A 129 5.29 -10.27 -9.45
CA TRP A 129 4.32 -10.89 -8.55
C TRP A 129 2.93 -10.25 -8.68
N THR A 130 2.86 -8.92 -8.71
CA THR A 130 1.60 -8.20 -8.87
C THR A 130 0.96 -8.46 -10.23
N ALA A 131 1.77 -8.46 -11.30
CA ALA A 131 1.29 -8.80 -12.64
C ALA A 131 0.73 -10.22 -12.71
N LEU A 132 1.39 -11.18 -12.04
CA LEU A 132 0.92 -12.56 -11.95
C LEU A 132 -0.45 -12.64 -11.25
N LEU A 133 -0.65 -11.93 -10.14
CA LEU A 133 -1.93 -11.89 -9.41
C LEU A 133 -3.05 -11.24 -10.23
N VAL A 134 -2.73 -10.22 -11.03
CA VAL A 134 -3.70 -9.62 -11.95
C VAL A 134 -4.04 -10.61 -13.08
N GLN A 135 -3.03 -11.24 -13.68
CA GLN A 135 -3.24 -12.16 -14.80
C GLN A 135 -3.99 -13.42 -14.39
N SER A 136 -3.80 -13.92 -13.17
CA SER A 136 -4.52 -15.07 -12.63
C SER A 136 -5.96 -14.75 -12.17
N GLY A 137 -6.37 -13.48 -12.21
CA GLY A 137 -7.70 -13.04 -11.77
C GLY A 137 -7.86 -12.87 -10.27
N PHE A 138 -6.78 -13.05 -9.48
CA PHE A 138 -6.80 -12.74 -8.05
C PHE A 138 -7.03 -11.24 -7.81
N TYR A 139 -6.41 -10.38 -8.62
CA TYR A 139 -6.58 -8.92 -8.57
C TYR A 139 -7.37 -8.41 -9.77
N LYS A 140 -8.57 -7.93 -9.51
CA LYS A 140 -9.42 -7.22 -10.44
C LYS A 140 -9.13 -5.72 -10.37
N ILE A 141 -8.58 -5.18 -11.45
CA ILE A 141 -8.22 -3.76 -11.52
C ILE A 141 -9.50 -2.90 -11.46
N SER A 142 -9.53 -1.99 -10.49
CA SER A 142 -10.52 -0.91 -10.39
C SER A 142 -9.81 0.44 -10.47
N VAL A 143 -10.37 1.33 -11.29
CA VAL A 143 -9.86 2.71 -11.47
C VAL A 143 -10.68 3.75 -10.69
N ALA A 144 -11.88 3.39 -10.24
CA ALA A 144 -12.82 4.34 -9.65
C ALA A 144 -12.70 4.41 -8.12
N ASN A 145 -12.98 3.31 -7.43
CA ASN A 145 -12.93 3.22 -5.97
C ASN A 145 -12.94 1.73 -5.54
N ILE A 146 -12.46 1.45 -4.32
CA ILE A 146 -12.64 0.18 -3.60
C ILE A 146 -13.85 0.21 -2.64
N ALA A 147 -14.38 1.40 -2.34
CA ALA A 147 -15.59 1.53 -1.54
C ALA A 147 -16.82 1.06 -2.35
N HIS A 148 -17.73 0.34 -1.70
CA HIS A 148 -19.00 -0.04 -2.31
C HIS A 148 -19.90 1.19 -2.42
N GLY A 149 -20.09 1.66 -3.66
CA GLY A 149 -20.95 2.81 -3.95
C GLY A 149 -22.34 2.60 -3.37
N GLY A 150 -22.76 3.49 -2.46
CA GLY A 150 -24.07 3.45 -1.79
C GLY A 150 -24.03 3.03 -0.32
N TYR A 151 -22.97 2.35 0.14
CA TYR A 151 -22.87 1.85 1.52
C TYR A 151 -21.68 2.43 2.28
N GLU A 152 -20.57 2.72 1.60
CA GLU A 152 -19.32 3.11 2.25
C GLU A 152 -18.66 4.28 1.51
N ALA A 153 -18.08 5.22 2.26
CA ALA A 153 -17.18 6.22 1.71
C ALA A 153 -15.71 5.85 2.00
N TYR A 154 -14.80 6.15 1.07
CA TYR A 154 -13.36 5.88 1.26
C TYR A 154 -12.80 6.60 2.51
N SER A 155 -13.39 7.73 2.89
CA SER A 155 -13.04 8.49 4.10
C SER A 155 -13.49 7.82 5.40
N GLU A 156 -14.26 6.74 5.36
CA GLU A 156 -14.74 6.01 6.54
C GLU A 156 -13.81 4.87 6.95
N PHE A 157 -12.82 4.52 6.12
CA PHE A 157 -11.83 3.52 6.48
C PHE A 157 -11.03 3.93 7.72
N ARG A 158 -10.92 3.02 8.68
CA ARG A 158 -10.16 3.18 9.92
C ARG A 158 -9.15 2.05 10.06
N PRO A 159 -7.90 2.37 10.42
CA PRO A 159 -6.89 1.34 10.62
C PRO A 159 -7.27 0.48 11.83
N VAL A 160 -7.04 -0.82 11.71
CA VAL A 160 -7.26 -1.81 12.77
C VAL A 160 -5.92 -2.21 13.36
N ARG A 161 -5.09 -2.85 12.53
CA ARG A 161 -3.81 -3.41 12.93
C ARG A 161 -2.83 -3.48 11.77
N PHE A 162 -1.56 -3.47 12.11
CA PHE A 162 -0.48 -3.84 11.20
C PHE A 162 -0.34 -5.36 11.20
N THR A 163 -0.34 -5.99 10.02
CA THR A 163 -0.32 -7.45 9.88
C THR A 163 0.47 -7.86 8.63
N PHE A 164 0.74 -9.17 8.51
CA PHE A 164 1.17 -9.76 7.24
C PHE A 164 0.01 -9.75 6.25
N LYS A 165 0.33 -9.68 4.96
CA LYS A 165 -0.64 -9.66 3.86
C LYS A 165 -1.26 -11.06 3.66
N ASP A 166 -2.08 -11.48 4.62
CA ASP A 166 -2.82 -12.74 4.64
C ASP A 166 -4.12 -12.69 3.82
N LEU A 167 -4.64 -11.48 3.60
CA LEU A 167 -5.84 -11.21 2.79
C LEU A 167 -7.05 -12.05 3.26
N HIS A 168 -7.31 -12.14 4.55
CA HIS A 168 -8.53 -12.79 5.03
C HIS A 168 -9.79 -11.99 4.64
N TYR A 169 -10.96 -12.65 4.58
CA TYR A 169 -12.20 -12.02 4.10
C TYR A 169 -12.93 -11.24 5.17
N ASP A 170 -12.96 -11.81 6.38
CA ASP A 170 -13.72 -11.28 7.50
C ASP A 170 -13.12 -9.96 7.96
N CYS A 171 -13.95 -8.93 8.11
CA CYS A 171 -13.45 -7.67 8.64
C CYS A 171 -13.27 -7.78 10.17
N THR A 172 -12.21 -7.18 10.71
CA THR A 172 -12.08 -7.00 12.16
C THR A 172 -12.56 -5.59 12.55
N PRO A 173 -13.49 -5.42 13.51
CA PRO A 173 -13.90 -4.10 13.94
C PRO A 173 -12.74 -3.37 14.63
N SER A 174 -12.52 -2.10 14.27
CA SER A 174 -11.51 -1.28 14.96
C SER A 174 -11.98 -0.91 16.37
N THR A 175 -11.41 -1.56 17.39
CA THR A 175 -11.75 -1.33 18.80
C THR A 175 -11.45 0.10 19.27
N PHE A 176 -10.51 0.80 18.60
CA PHE A 176 -10.18 2.18 18.92
C PHE A 176 -11.25 3.16 18.42
N TRP A 177 -11.73 2.97 17.19
CA TRP A 177 -12.67 3.88 16.53
C TRP A 177 -14.14 3.50 16.77
N PHE A 178 -14.43 2.23 17.02
CA PHE A 178 -15.77 1.66 17.15
C PHE A 178 -15.87 0.79 18.42
N LYS A 179 -15.67 1.39 19.60
CA LYS A 179 -15.64 0.65 20.90
C LYS A 179 -16.88 -0.20 21.15
N ASP A 180 -18.05 0.32 20.78
CA ASP A 180 -19.35 -0.33 20.99
C ASP A 180 -19.92 -0.96 19.70
N GLY A 181 -19.07 -1.15 18.69
CA GLY A 181 -19.50 -1.41 17.32
C GLY A 181 -20.08 -0.17 16.64
N TRP A 182 -20.46 -0.30 15.37
CA TRP A 182 -21.29 0.70 14.71
C TRP A 182 -22.75 0.49 15.05
N ARG A 183 -23.43 1.60 15.36
CA ARG A 183 -24.87 1.65 15.57
C ARG A 183 -25.49 2.47 14.45
N PRO A 184 -26.60 2.02 13.85
CA PRO A 184 -27.30 2.81 12.85
C PRO A 184 -27.69 4.18 13.38
N ARG A 185 -27.56 5.20 12.53
CA ARG A 185 -28.02 6.56 12.82
C ARG A 185 -29.53 6.53 13.09
N GLY A 186 -29.92 6.48 14.36
CA GLY A 186 -31.32 6.44 14.79
C GLY A 186 -31.60 5.46 15.92
N GLU A 187 -30.70 4.51 16.20
CA GLU A 187 -30.89 3.59 17.31
C GLU A 187 -30.52 4.28 18.62
N LYS A 188 -31.55 4.74 19.34
CA LYS A 188 -31.36 5.25 20.71
C LYS A 188 -30.87 4.08 21.56
N VAL A 189 -29.79 4.31 22.29
CA VAL A 189 -29.37 3.43 23.39
C VAL A 189 -30.54 3.39 24.36
N VAL A 190 -31.36 2.35 24.29
CA VAL A 190 -32.31 2.05 25.37
C VAL A 190 -31.41 1.64 26.52
N GLY A 191 -31.08 2.61 27.37
CA GLY A 191 -30.24 2.39 28.53
C GLY A 191 -30.88 1.28 29.34
N ASN A 192 -30.21 0.13 29.41
CA ASN A 192 -30.48 -0.84 30.45
C ASN A 192 -30.00 -0.20 31.76
N THR A 193 -30.87 0.58 32.38
CA THR A 193 -30.80 0.91 33.80
C THR A 193 -31.21 -0.34 34.56
N ASN A 194 -30.24 -1.18 34.90
CA ASN A 194 -30.33 -2.14 35.99
C ASN A 194 -29.17 -1.89 36.95
#